data_AF-A0A4R4X533-F1
#
_entry.id   AF-A0A4R4X533-F1
#
_cell.length_a   1.000
_cell.length_b   1.000
_cell.length_c   1.000
_cell.angle_alpha   90.00
_cell.angle_beta   90.00
_cell.angle_gamma   90.00
#
_symmetry.space_group_name_H-M   'P 1'
#
loop_
_entity.id
_entity.type
_entity.pdbx_description
1 polymer ?
#
loop_
_entity_poly.entity_id
_entity_poly.type
_entity_poly.pdbx_seq_one_letter_code
_entity_poly.pdbx_strand_id
1 'polypeptide(L)'
;MNVVTVARGAAAAMSLIMAGYLALDGAHRPDNPFLWPDAAVAVFLAVASALPRRPAPIAMIVGFGWSAGVLTVSVFSYVVRGEFAWPNVALVVVALTAAALLGRHLMTPAARGRVPVDAANLPPR
;
A
#
# COMPACT_ATOMS: atom_id res chain seq x y z
N MET A 1 -17.62 -2.10 5.00
CA MET A 1 -16.85 -1.93 3.74
C MET A 1 -15.71 -2.94 3.73
N ASN A 2 -15.40 -3.55 2.59
CA ASN A 2 -14.32 -4.54 2.48
C ASN A 2 -12.96 -3.83 2.58
N VAL A 3 -12.08 -4.30 3.47
CA VAL A 3 -10.71 -3.76 3.69
C VAL A 3 -9.93 -3.68 2.37
N VAL A 4 -10.12 -4.65 1.46
CA VAL A 4 -9.48 -4.66 0.15
C VAL A 4 -9.94 -3.49 -0.73
N THR A 5 -11.21 -3.10 -0.64
CA THR A 5 -11.74 -1.95 -1.40
C THR A 5 -11.18 -0.63 -0.86
N VAL A 6 -11.06 -0.51 0.46
CA VAL A 6 -10.44 0.67 1.10
C VAL A 6 -8.96 0.79 0.69
N ALA A 7 -8.24 -0.34 0.70
CA ALA A 7 -6.83 -0.37 0.29
C ALA A 7 -6.62 -0.03 -1.18
N ARG A 8 -7.52 -0.48 -2.07
CA ARG A 8 -7.53 -0.07 -3.48
C ARG A 8 -7.73 1.43 -3.62
N GLY A 9 -8.67 2.01 -2.87
CA GLY A 9 -8.89 3.45 -2.85
C GLY A 9 -7.66 4.22 -2.38
N ALA A 10 -7.02 3.76 -1.30
CA ALA A 10 -5.79 4.36 -0.79
C ALA A 10 -4.63 4.26 -1.79
N ALA A 11 -4.44 3.10 -2.44
CA ALA A 11 -3.41 2.91 -3.46
C ALA A 11 -3.64 3.82 -4.67
N ALA A 12 -4.89 3.93 -5.13
CA ALA A 12 -5.25 4.83 -6.24
C ALA A 12 -5.01 6.30 -5.88
N ALA A 13 -5.45 6.74 -4.69
CA ALA A 13 -5.24 8.10 -4.22
C ALA A 13 -3.75 8.43 -4.09
N MET A 14 -2.96 7.53 -3.52
CA MET A 14 -1.52 7.72 -3.33
C MET A 14 -0.77 7.75 -4.66
N SER A 15 -1.16 6.90 -5.62
CA SER A 15 -0.65 6.96 -6.99
C SER A 15 -1.00 8.28 -7.69
N LEU A 16 -2.20 8.81 -7.49
CA LEU A 16 -2.61 10.11 -8.06
C LEU A 16 -1.85 11.27 -7.43
N ILE A 17 -1.62 11.24 -6.11
CA ILE A 17 -0.83 12.26 -5.41
C ILE A 17 0.61 12.26 -5.95
N MET A 18 1.25 11.09 -6.05
CA MET A 18 2.61 10.99 -6.60
C MET A 18 2.66 11.42 -8.08
N ALA A 19 1.68 11.02 -8.89
CA ALA A 19 1.59 11.46 -10.28
C ALA A 19 1.40 12.99 -10.39
N GLY A 20 0.58 13.58 -9.53
CA GLY A 20 0.38 15.04 -9.45
C GLY A 20 1.65 15.77 -9.01
N TYR A 21 2.38 15.22 -8.05
CA TYR A 21 3.65 15.77 -7.57
C TYR A 21 4.71 15.76 -8.65
N LEU A 22 4.84 14.63 -9.38
CA LEU A 22 5.66 14.57 -10.58
C LEU A 22 5.18 15.62 -11.59
N ALA A 23 3.89 15.59 -11.94
CA ALA A 23 3.25 16.41 -12.97
C ALA A 23 3.47 17.92 -12.80
N LEU A 24 3.28 18.43 -11.59
CA LEU A 24 3.03 19.85 -11.32
C LEU A 24 4.17 20.53 -10.56
N ASP A 25 4.86 19.83 -9.66
CA ASP A 25 5.75 20.47 -8.67
C ASP A 25 7.21 20.62 -9.15
N GLY A 26 7.44 20.48 -10.47
CA GLY A 26 8.79 20.54 -11.05
C GLY A 26 9.67 19.34 -10.69
N ALA A 27 9.10 18.32 -10.04
CA ALA A 27 9.79 17.08 -9.65
C ALA A 27 10.22 16.23 -10.84
N HIS A 28 9.74 16.52 -12.07
CA HIS A 28 10.22 15.95 -13.34
C HIS A 28 11.64 16.35 -13.74
N ARG A 29 12.28 17.29 -13.04
CA ARG A 29 13.64 17.69 -13.37
C ARG A 29 14.57 16.47 -13.23
N PRO A 30 15.47 16.23 -14.20
CA PRO A 30 16.39 15.10 -14.15
C PRO A 30 17.33 15.15 -12.92
N ASP A 31 17.46 16.33 -12.32
CA ASP A 31 18.27 16.59 -11.14
C ASP A 31 17.61 16.10 -9.83
N ASN A 32 16.34 15.65 -9.89
CA ASN A 32 15.63 15.12 -8.73
C ASN A 32 16.02 13.65 -8.49
N PRO A 33 16.76 13.33 -7.41
CA PRO A 33 17.19 11.96 -7.13
C PRO A 33 16.03 11.00 -6.82
N PHE A 34 14.84 11.52 -6.50
CA PHE A 34 13.65 10.73 -6.17
C PHE A 34 12.71 10.50 -7.35
N LEU A 35 12.99 11.08 -8.53
CA LEU A 35 12.14 10.96 -9.72
C LEU A 35 11.87 9.49 -10.08
N TRP A 36 12.93 8.71 -10.25
CA TRP A 36 12.83 7.31 -10.67
C TRP A 36 12.23 6.40 -9.60
N PRO A 37 12.64 6.49 -8.32
CA PRO A 37 11.98 5.76 -7.24
C PRO A 37 10.47 6.05 -7.15
N ASP A 38 10.07 7.32 -7.21
CA ASP A 38 8.67 7.72 -7.09
C ASP A 38 7.84 7.28 -8.30
N ALA A 39 8.37 7.43 -9.51
CA ALA A 39 7.72 6.93 -10.71
C ALA A 39 7.50 5.41 -10.64
N ALA A 40 8.52 4.65 -10.23
CA ALA A 40 8.43 3.19 -10.09
C ALA A 40 7.36 2.79 -9.07
N VAL A 41 7.34 3.45 -7.90
CA VAL A 41 6.35 3.19 -6.84
C VAL A 41 4.94 3.54 -7.30
N ALA A 42 4.75 4.68 -7.97
CA ALA A 42 3.45 5.11 -8.46
C ALA A 42 2.88 4.12 -9.50
N VAL A 43 3.69 3.73 -10.48
CA VAL A 43 3.31 2.71 -11.48
C VAL A 43 3.01 1.38 -10.80
N PHE A 44 3.83 0.96 -9.84
CA PHE A 44 3.62 -0.29 -9.12
C PHE A 44 2.31 -0.30 -8.32
N LEU A 45 2.00 0.78 -7.60
CA LEU A 45 0.73 0.92 -6.87
C LEU A 45 -0.47 0.95 -7.81
N ALA A 46 -0.36 1.64 -8.95
CA ALA A 46 -1.40 1.65 -9.96
C ALA A 46 -1.68 0.23 -10.51
N VAL A 47 -0.64 -0.51 -10.85
CA VAL A 47 -0.74 -1.91 -11.31
C VAL A 47 -1.31 -2.80 -10.20
N ALA A 48 -0.82 -2.67 -8.97
CA ALA A 48 -1.33 -3.41 -7.81
C ALA A 48 -2.81 -3.14 -7.56
N SER A 49 -3.28 -1.91 -7.79
CA SER A 49 -4.70 -1.55 -7.65
C SER A 49 -5.61 -2.24 -8.67
N ALA A 50 -5.09 -2.47 -9.88
CA ALA A 50 -5.79 -3.14 -10.99
C ALA A 50 -5.74 -4.68 -10.91
N LEU A 51 -4.88 -5.25 -10.07
CA LEU A 51 -4.67 -6.69 -9.99
C LEU A 51 -5.92 -7.46 -9.50
N PRO A 52 -6.12 -8.73 -9.95
CA PRO A 52 -7.20 -9.59 -9.46
C PRO A 52 -7.14 -9.82 -7.94
N ARG A 53 -8.29 -10.14 -7.32
CA ARG A 53 -8.44 -10.23 -5.85
C ARG A 53 -7.45 -11.16 -5.13
N ARG A 54 -6.87 -12.15 -5.83
CA ARG A 54 -5.94 -13.12 -5.23
C ARG A 54 -4.53 -12.55 -4.99
N PRO A 55 -3.83 -12.00 -6.01
CA PRO A 55 -2.51 -11.39 -5.78
C PRO A 55 -2.55 -9.96 -5.24
N ALA A 56 -3.68 -9.24 -5.39
CA ALA A 56 -3.76 -7.82 -5.06
C ALA A 56 -3.31 -7.46 -3.62
N PRO A 57 -3.67 -8.21 -2.56
CA PRO A 57 -3.28 -7.84 -1.21
C PRO A 57 -1.75 -7.90 -0.98
N ILE A 58 -1.08 -8.93 -1.50
CA ILE A 58 0.37 -9.07 -1.34
C ILE A 58 1.09 -7.96 -2.09
N ALA A 59 0.68 -7.71 -3.34
CA ALA A 59 1.23 -6.63 -4.16
C ALA A 59 1.04 -5.26 -3.48
N MET A 60 -0.14 -4.99 -2.91
CA MET A 60 -0.39 -3.73 -2.20
C MET A 60 0.46 -3.58 -0.94
N ILE A 61 0.68 -4.64 -0.15
CA ILE A 61 1.56 -4.58 1.04
C ILE A 61 2.97 -4.20 0.63
N VAL A 62 3.50 -4.84 -0.41
CA VAL A 62 4.83 -4.53 -0.96
C VAL A 62 4.87 -3.08 -1.46
N GLY A 63 3.84 -2.65 -2.19
CA GLY A 63 3.75 -1.31 -2.74
C GLY A 63 3.76 -0.24 -1.64
N PHE A 64 2.88 -0.38 -0.65
CA PHE A 64 2.81 0.54 0.48
C PHE A 64 4.10 0.54 1.32
N GLY A 65 4.72 -0.63 1.52
CA GLY A 65 6.00 -0.73 2.21
C GLY A 65 7.13 -0.01 1.47
N TRP A 66 7.19 -0.18 0.14
CA TRP A 66 8.15 0.54 -0.70
C TRP A 66 7.89 2.04 -0.67
N SER A 67 6.64 2.49 -0.82
CA SER A 67 6.30 3.92 -0.71
C SER A 67 6.72 4.51 0.62
N ALA A 68 6.47 3.82 1.74
CA ALA A 68 6.89 4.27 3.06
C ALA A 68 8.42 4.44 3.13
N GLY A 69 9.18 3.52 2.56
CA GLY A 69 10.65 3.61 2.49
C GLY A 69 11.12 4.85 1.71
N VAL A 70 10.61 5.05 0.48
CA VAL A 70 11.01 6.18 -0.37
C VAL A 70 10.62 7.51 0.26
N LEU A 71 9.38 7.62 0.75
CA LEU A 71 8.90 8.83 1.44
C LEU A 71 9.73 9.13 2.69
N THR A 72 10.14 8.12 3.45
CA THR A 72 10.99 8.32 4.63
C THR A 72 12.36 8.89 4.25
N VAL A 73 13.03 8.30 3.24
CA VAL A 73 14.32 8.82 2.75
C VAL A 73 14.17 10.24 2.21
N SER A 74 13.09 10.51 1.49
CA SER A 74 12.75 11.84 0.99
C SER A 74 12.58 12.86 2.12
N VAL A 75 11.82 12.52 3.17
CA VAL A 75 11.66 13.35 4.37
C VAL A 75 13.02 13.68 5.00
N PHE A 76 13.89 12.69 5.21
CA PHE A 76 15.22 12.94 5.78
C PHE A 76 16.09 13.82 4.90
N SER A 77 16.00 13.66 3.56
CA SER A 77 16.69 14.54 2.62
C SER A 77 16.23 16.01 2.77
N TYR A 78 14.91 16.24 2.89
CA TYR A 78 14.36 17.57 3.12
C TYR A 78 14.70 18.13 4.50
N VAL A 79 14.76 17.29 5.55
CA VAL A 79 15.21 17.71 6.89
C VAL A 79 16.63 18.23 6.85
N VAL A 80 17.55 17.53 6.18
CA VAL A 80 18.95 17.96 6.05
C VAL A 80 19.07 19.26 5.25
N ARG A 81 18.15 19.50 4.30
CA ARG A 81 18.08 20.74 3.51
C ARG A 81 17.35 21.90 4.21
N GLY A 82 16.75 21.67 5.38
CA GLY A 82 15.96 22.67 6.10
C GLY A 82 14.56 22.92 5.55
N GLU A 83 14.09 22.08 4.62
CA GLU A 83 12.80 22.21 3.90
C GLU A 83 11.75 21.22 4.44
N PHE A 84 11.74 20.98 5.75
CA PHE A 84 10.86 19.98 6.34
C PHE A 84 9.37 20.33 6.19
N ALA A 85 8.59 19.36 5.72
CA ALA A 85 7.15 19.49 5.54
C ALA A 85 6.39 18.35 6.23
N TRP A 86 5.53 18.70 7.20
CA TRP A 86 4.64 17.76 7.90
C TRP A 86 3.75 16.90 6.98
N PRO A 87 3.22 17.39 5.84
CA PRO A 87 2.45 16.58 4.92
C PRO A 87 3.19 15.31 4.44
N ASN A 88 4.51 15.36 4.27
CA ASN A 88 5.29 14.21 3.83
C ASN A 88 5.33 13.10 4.88
N VAL A 89 5.38 13.47 6.17
CA VAL A 89 5.30 12.52 7.28
C VAL A 89 3.92 11.87 7.35
N ALA A 90 2.85 12.64 7.10
CA ALA A 90 1.49 12.09 7.05
C ALA A 90 1.35 11.02 5.97
N LEU A 91 1.96 11.21 4.79
CA LEU A 91 1.96 10.21 3.72
C LEU A 91 2.68 8.91 4.13
N VAL A 92 3.81 9.01 4.85
CA VAL A 92 4.52 7.83 5.40
C VAL A 92 3.59 7.05 6.35
N VAL A 93 2.91 7.75 7.26
CA VAL A 93 2.00 7.13 8.24
C VAL A 93 0.82 6.45 7.54
N VAL A 94 0.23 7.09 6.53
CA VAL A 94 -0.86 6.50 5.74
C VAL A 94 -0.41 5.22 5.04
N ALA A 95 0.77 5.23 4.41
CA ALA A 95 1.34 4.06 3.73
C ALA A 95 1.54 2.88 4.70
N LEU A 96 2.18 3.14 5.85
CA LEU A 96 2.41 2.12 6.88
C LEU A 96 1.11 1.58 7.46
N THR A 97 0.14 2.46 7.72
CA THR A 97 -1.17 2.05 8.26
C THR A 97 -1.91 1.18 7.26
N ALA A 98 -1.89 1.54 5.97
CA ALA A 98 -2.52 0.75 4.92
C ALA A 98 -1.87 -0.64 4.78
N ALA A 99 -0.52 -0.72 4.79
CA ALA A 99 0.22 -1.98 4.78
C ALA A 99 -0.12 -2.86 6.00
N ALA A 100 -0.13 -2.27 7.20
CA ALA A 100 -0.41 -2.98 8.44
C ALA A 100 -1.84 -3.53 8.50
N LEU A 101 -2.84 -2.75 8.07
CA LEU A 101 -4.23 -3.20 8.02
C LEU A 101 -4.43 -4.33 7.02
N LEU A 102 -3.76 -4.28 5.86
CA LEU A 102 -3.81 -5.34 4.86
C LEU A 102 -3.12 -6.62 5.34
N GLY A 103 -1.94 -6.49 5.95
CA GLY A 103 -1.22 -7.60 6.56
C GLY A 103 -2.06 -8.28 7.63
N ARG A 104 -2.68 -7.50 8.51
CA ARG A 104 -3.60 -8.02 9.53
C ARG A 104 -4.78 -8.75 8.89
N HIS A 105 -5.37 -8.23 7.81
CA HIS A 105 -6.47 -8.90 7.13
C HIS A 105 -6.07 -10.27 6.55
N LEU A 106 -4.87 -10.39 5.98
CA LEU A 106 -4.35 -11.66 5.47
C LEU A 106 -4.01 -12.65 6.58
N MET A 107 -3.55 -12.15 7.73
CA MET A 107 -3.20 -12.96 8.90
C MET A 107 -4.40 -13.38 9.73
N THR A 108 -5.56 -12.71 9.60
CA THR A 108 -6.77 -13.06 10.36
C THR A 108 -7.39 -14.31 9.73
N PRO A 109 -7.32 -15.50 10.37
CA PRO A 109 -7.82 -16.74 9.80
C PRO A 109 -9.34 -16.79 10.00
N ALA A 110 -10.11 -16.09 9.17
CA ALA A 110 -11.56 -16.21 9.18
C ALA A 110 -12.01 -17.30 8.17
N ALA A 111 -12.45 -18.45 8.71
CA ALA A 111 -13.36 -19.42 8.08
C ALA A 111 -12.84 -20.42 7.02
N ARG A 112 -11.69 -21.09 7.26
CA ARG A 112 -11.32 -22.31 6.51
C ARG A 112 -11.38 -23.61 7.35
N GLY A 113 -12.04 -23.58 8.50
CA GLY A 113 -12.08 -24.69 9.47
C GLY A 113 -13.47 -25.11 9.94
N ARG A 114 -14.52 -24.96 9.12
CA ARG A 114 -15.80 -25.67 9.36
C ARG A 114 -16.06 -26.61 8.20
N VAL A 115 -15.35 -27.73 8.18
CA VAL A 115 -15.95 -28.96 7.65
C VAL A 115 -16.76 -29.51 8.82
N PRO A 116 -18.10 -29.58 8.75
CA PRO A 116 -18.88 -30.35 9.70
C PRO A 116 -18.58 -31.83 9.43
N VAL A 117 -17.51 -32.33 10.06
CA VAL A 117 -17.38 -33.74 10.39
C VAL A 117 -18.23 -33.92 11.65
N ASP A 118 -19.23 -34.80 11.62
CA ASP A 118 -20.01 -35.32 12.78
C ASP A 118 -21.54 -35.19 12.75
N ALA A 119 -22.20 -35.29 11.59
CA ALA A 119 -23.63 -35.64 11.59
C ALA A 119 -24.03 -36.79 10.64
N ALA A 120 -23.16 -37.22 9.72
CA ALA A 120 -23.49 -38.22 8.71
C ALA A 120 -23.02 -39.65 9.02
N ASN A 121 -22.38 -39.91 10.18
CA ASN A 121 -21.68 -41.18 10.43
C ASN A 121 -21.89 -41.76 11.84
N LEU A 122 -23.05 -41.52 12.46
CA LEU A 122 -23.42 -42.26 13.67
C LEU A 122 -24.13 -43.57 13.28
N PRO A 123 -23.62 -44.75 13.68
CA PRO A 123 -24.32 -46.01 13.45
C PRO A 123 -25.63 -46.05 14.28
N PRO A 124 -26.69 -46.71 13.77
CA PRO A 124 -27.93 -46.87 14.51
C PRO A 124 -27.68 -47.68 15.80
N ARG A 125 -28.22 -47.17 16.92
CA ARG A 125 -28.28 -47.88 18.21
C ARG A 125 -29.45 -48.84 18.26
#